data_AF-A0A4Q1F9I5-F1
#
_entry.id   AF-A0A4Q1F9I5-F1
#
_cell.length_a   1.000
_cell.length_b   1.000
_cell.length_c   1.000
_cell.angle_alpha   90.00
_cell.angle_beta   90.00
_cell.angle_gamma   90.00
#
_symmetry.space_group_name_H-M   'P 1'
#
loop_
_entity.id
_entity.type
_entity.pdbx_description
1 polymer ?
#
loop_
_entity_poly.entity_id
_entity_poly.type
_entity_poly.pdbx_seq_one_letter_code
_entity_poly.pdbx_strand_id
1 'polypeptide(L)'
;MKLITLFLTMAMAFSINWEPDFNNAKKTAEKDHKLILLNFSGSDWCGPCIVLRRDYLESQGFTDMANENLVLVNADFPRKKKNIGTADQVKRNEDLAEIYNKEGSFPLTLLLDAHGRVIKTWHGKPDASPEQWTAEIKAICESRK
;
A
#
# COMPACT_ATOMS: atom_id res chain seq x y z
N MET A 1 30.33 38.44 21.43
CA MET A 1 29.43 37.34 21.83
C MET A 1 28.86 36.73 20.55
N LYS A 2 29.28 35.51 20.17
CA LYS A 2 28.79 34.85 18.95
C LYS A 2 27.50 34.07 19.30
N LEU A 3 26.35 34.56 18.87
CA LEU A 3 25.11 33.78 18.94
C LEU A 3 25.18 32.66 17.90
N ILE A 4 25.22 31.42 18.36
CA ILE A 4 25.06 30.23 17.51
C ILE A 4 23.56 29.99 17.40
N THR A 5 22.96 30.33 16.26
CA THR A 5 21.56 30.02 15.96
C THR A 5 21.50 28.56 15.51
N LEU A 6 21.07 27.67 16.40
CA LEU A 6 20.79 26.27 16.08
C LEU A 6 19.45 26.20 15.33
N PHE A 7 19.48 26.05 14.00
CA PHE A 7 18.30 25.70 13.22
C PHE A 7 17.93 24.24 13.53
N LEU A 8 16.93 24.05 14.39
CA LEU A 8 16.32 22.75 14.62
C LEU A 8 15.44 22.41 13.41
N THR A 9 15.96 21.64 12.45
CA THR A 9 15.14 21.10 11.37
C THR A 9 14.20 20.06 11.97
N MET A 10 12.94 20.44 12.16
CA MET A 10 11.86 19.54 12.53
C MET A 10 11.67 18.53 11.38
N ALA A 11 12.20 17.32 11.52
CA ALA A 11 11.92 16.24 10.59
C ALA A 11 10.44 15.89 10.71
N MET A 12 9.64 16.28 9.72
CA MET A 12 8.27 15.80 9.55
C MET A 12 8.35 14.28 9.33
N ALA A 13 7.93 13.51 10.33
CA ALA A 13 7.71 12.09 10.15
C ALA A 13 6.51 11.92 9.19
N PHE A 14 6.78 11.62 7.92
CA PHE A 14 5.73 11.30 6.97
C PHE A 14 5.16 9.92 7.30
N SER A 15 4.00 9.89 7.95
CA SER A 15 3.24 8.66 8.14
C SER A 15 2.72 8.17 6.79
N ILE A 16 2.83 6.87 6.54
CA ILE A 16 2.25 6.25 5.36
C ILE A 16 0.72 6.39 5.39
N ASN A 17 0.11 6.92 4.32
CA ASN A 17 -1.33 7.11 4.23
C ASN A 17 -1.98 6.02 3.36
N TRP A 18 -2.99 5.36 3.91
CA TRP A 18 -3.79 4.34 3.21
C TRP A 18 -5.14 4.96 2.83
N GLU A 19 -5.43 4.99 1.53
CA GLU A 19 -6.69 5.50 1.00
C GLU A 19 -7.79 4.44 1.16
N PRO A 20 -8.86 4.72 1.94
CA PRO A 20 -9.93 3.77 2.20
C PRO A 20 -10.94 3.60 1.04
N ASP A 21 -10.89 4.46 0.02
CA ASP A 21 -11.76 4.40 -1.15
C ASP A 21 -10.97 4.29 -2.46
N PHE A 22 -11.14 3.18 -3.17
CA PHE A 22 -10.40 2.94 -4.41
C PHE A 22 -10.73 3.92 -5.54
N ASN A 23 -11.93 4.51 -5.57
CA ASN A 23 -12.25 5.52 -6.57
C ASN A 23 -11.53 6.85 -6.27
N ASN A 24 -11.39 7.21 -5.00
CA ASN A 24 -10.51 8.31 -4.61
C ASN A 24 -9.05 7.98 -4.91
N ALA A 25 -8.61 6.74 -4.68
CA ALA A 25 -7.25 6.33 -5.00
C ALA A 25 -6.93 6.53 -6.49
N LYS A 26 -7.84 6.14 -7.39
CA LYS A 26 -7.72 6.40 -8.84
C LYS A 26 -7.64 7.88 -9.17
N LYS A 27 -8.50 8.72 -8.57
CA LYS A 27 -8.47 10.17 -8.79
C LYS A 27 -7.15 10.80 -8.33
N THR A 28 -6.66 10.40 -7.17
CA THR A 28 -5.38 10.88 -6.62
C THR A 28 -4.21 10.39 -7.47
N ALA A 29 -4.23 9.12 -7.88
CA ALA A 29 -3.21 8.52 -8.76
C ALA A 29 -3.14 9.25 -10.11
N GLU A 30 -4.28 9.56 -10.71
CA GLU A 30 -4.37 10.34 -11.96
C GLU A 30 -3.81 11.75 -11.77
N LYS A 31 -4.27 12.45 -10.72
CA LYS A 31 -3.89 13.84 -10.43
C LYS A 31 -2.39 13.98 -10.14
N ASP A 32 -1.84 13.04 -9.39
CA ASP A 32 -0.46 13.12 -8.87
C ASP A 32 0.53 12.28 -9.70
N HIS A 33 0.09 11.70 -10.83
CA HIS A 33 0.87 10.82 -11.70
C HIS A 33 1.53 9.66 -10.94
N LYS A 34 0.76 9.04 -10.04
CA LYS A 34 1.19 7.92 -9.20
C LYS A 34 0.55 6.61 -9.64
N LEU A 35 1.18 5.50 -9.29
CA LEU A 35 0.57 4.18 -9.39
C LEU A 35 -0.22 3.86 -8.12
N ILE A 36 -1.08 2.84 -8.19
CA ILE A 36 -1.83 2.36 -7.03
C ILE A 36 -1.25 1.02 -6.60
N LEU A 37 -0.88 0.87 -5.34
CA LEU A 37 -0.59 -0.43 -4.74
C LEU A 37 -1.82 -0.90 -3.97
N LEU A 38 -2.50 -1.92 -4.50
CA LEU A 38 -3.66 -2.55 -3.87
C LEU A 38 -3.22 -3.83 -3.18
N ASN A 39 -3.40 -3.91 -1.87
CA ASN A 39 -3.09 -5.09 -1.07
C ASN A 39 -4.36 -5.72 -0.52
N PHE A 40 -4.54 -7.02 -0.75
CA PHE A 40 -5.58 -7.84 -0.13
C PHE A 40 -4.99 -8.55 1.09
N SER A 41 -5.57 -8.35 2.27
CA SER A 41 -5.05 -8.90 3.52
C SER A 41 -6.12 -9.56 4.40
N GLY A 42 -5.67 -10.44 5.29
CA GLY A 42 -6.44 -10.89 6.44
C GLY A 42 -5.70 -10.55 7.73
N SER A 43 -5.88 -9.32 8.23
CA SER A 43 -5.02 -8.73 9.27
C SER A 43 -4.93 -9.48 10.60
N ASP A 44 -5.88 -10.36 10.92
CA ASP A 44 -5.93 -11.08 12.19
C ASP A 44 -5.89 -12.61 12.10
N TRP A 45 -5.78 -13.17 10.89
CA TRP A 45 -5.78 -14.63 10.67
C TRP A 45 -4.80 -15.11 9.59
N CYS A 46 -4.34 -14.23 8.70
CA CYS A 46 -3.37 -14.57 7.66
C CYS A 46 -1.94 -14.24 8.15
N GLY A 47 -1.21 -15.28 8.61
CA GLY A 47 0.17 -15.14 9.08
C GLY A 47 1.10 -14.43 8.08
N PRO A 48 1.18 -14.87 6.81
CA PRO A 48 1.99 -14.20 5.80
C PRO A 48 1.59 -12.73 5.54
N CYS A 49 0.29 -12.39 5.67
CA CYS A 49 -0.17 -11.01 5.53
C CYS A 49 0.35 -10.11 6.65
N ILE A 50 0.36 -10.62 7.90
CA ILE A 50 0.88 -9.89 9.06
C ILE A 50 2.39 -9.64 8.89
N VAL A 51 3.13 -10.65 8.42
CA VAL A 51 4.56 -10.53 8.13
C VAL A 51 4.81 -9.53 7.00
N LEU A 52 4.06 -9.61 5.90
CA LEU A 52 4.16 -8.66 4.77
C LEU A 52 3.95 -7.23 5.24
N ARG A 53 2.90 -6.97 6.05
CA ARG A 53 2.64 -5.63 6.57
C ARG A 53 3.80 -5.11 7.39
N ARG A 54 4.23 -5.87 8.40
CA ARG A 54 5.24 -5.46 9.37
C ARG A 54 6.62 -5.27 8.73
N ASP A 55 7.05 -6.23 7.92
CA ASP A 55 8.45 -6.29 7.45
C ASP A 55 8.66 -5.51 6.14
N TYR A 56 7.61 -5.31 5.34
CA TYR A 56 7.70 -4.65 4.03
C TYR A 56 6.94 -3.32 4.05
N LEU A 57 5.61 -3.38 4.20
CA LEU A 57 4.74 -2.21 4.00
C LEU A 57 4.88 -1.14 5.08
N GLU A 58 5.39 -1.50 6.26
CA GLU A 58 5.69 -0.59 7.38
C GLU A 58 7.19 -0.30 7.54
N SER A 59 8.02 -0.82 6.63
CA SER A 59 9.45 -0.48 6.61
C SER A 59 9.65 0.98 6.21
N GLN A 60 10.69 1.63 6.74
CA GLN A 60 11.00 3.02 6.41
C GLN A 60 11.28 3.19 4.91
N GLY A 61 12.09 2.29 4.32
CA GLY A 61 12.43 2.36 2.90
C GLY A 61 11.22 2.24 1.97
N PHE A 62 10.27 1.37 2.31
CA PHE A 62 9.00 1.29 1.58
C PHE A 62 8.16 2.55 1.78
N THR A 63 8.06 3.05 3.01
CA THR A 63 7.27 4.25 3.34
C THR A 63 7.74 5.46 2.53
N ASP A 64 9.06 5.70 2.48
CA ASP A 64 9.65 6.80 1.73
C ASP A 64 9.35 6.67 0.23
N MET A 65 9.58 5.48 -0.34
CA MET A 65 9.28 5.18 -1.74
C MET A 65 7.78 5.35 -2.05
N ALA A 66 6.90 4.85 -1.19
CA ALA A 66 5.47 4.88 -1.40
C ALA A 66 4.91 6.31 -1.33
N ASN A 67 5.36 7.12 -0.38
CA ASN A 67 4.93 8.52 -0.26
C ASN A 67 5.25 9.34 -1.52
N GLU A 68 6.36 9.04 -2.19
CA GLU A 68 6.74 9.71 -3.44
C GLU A 68 6.01 9.16 -4.67
N ASN A 69 5.72 7.85 -4.72
CA ASN A 69 5.41 7.18 -5.99
C ASN A 69 4.04 6.50 -6.04
N LEU A 70 3.38 6.29 -4.90
CA LEU A 70 2.21 5.43 -4.80
C LEU A 70 1.03 6.10 -4.11
N VAL A 71 -0.16 5.62 -4.48
CA VAL A 71 -1.37 5.68 -3.66
C VAL A 71 -1.63 4.28 -3.14
N LEU A 72 -1.81 4.12 -1.83
CA LEU A 72 -1.91 2.80 -1.21
C LEU A 72 -3.35 2.50 -0.84
N VAL A 73 -3.80 1.28 -1.13
CA VAL A 73 -5.14 0.79 -0.76
C VAL A 73 -4.99 -0.59 -0.14
N ASN A 74 -5.60 -0.78 1.04
CA ASN A 74 -5.63 -2.09 1.70
C ASN A 74 -7.07 -2.59 1.79
N ALA A 75 -7.40 -3.61 1.00
CA ALA A 75 -8.63 -4.36 1.10
C ALA A 75 -8.45 -5.46 2.16
N ASP A 76 -8.77 -5.13 3.42
CA ASP A 76 -8.65 -6.05 4.55
C ASP A 76 -9.93 -6.85 4.81
N PHE A 77 -9.76 -8.13 5.14
CA PHE A 77 -10.82 -9.11 5.42
C PHE A 77 -10.60 -9.77 6.79
N PRO A 78 -10.70 -9.03 7.91
CA PRO A 78 -10.50 -9.58 9.25
C PRO A 78 -11.63 -10.53 9.65
N ARG A 79 -11.34 -11.50 10.53
CA ARG A 79 -12.34 -12.47 11.03
C ARG A 79 -12.88 -12.12 12.41
N LYS A 80 -12.13 -11.36 13.22
CA LYS A 80 -12.61 -10.96 14.55
C LYS A 80 -13.58 -9.80 14.39
N LYS A 81 -14.80 -9.95 14.94
CA LYS A 81 -15.88 -8.94 14.86
C LYS A 81 -15.43 -7.51 15.20
N LYS A 82 -14.55 -7.36 16.20
CA LYS A 82 -14.02 -6.05 16.63
C LYS A 82 -13.11 -5.35 15.61
N ASN A 83 -12.58 -6.10 14.65
CA ASN A 83 -11.68 -5.59 13.60
C ASN A 83 -12.43 -5.35 12.28
N ILE A 84 -13.66 -5.85 12.15
CA ILE A 84 -14.48 -5.64 10.95
C ILE A 84 -14.86 -4.16 10.88
N GLY A 85 -14.61 -3.55 9.72
CA GLY A 85 -14.94 -2.16 9.44
C GLY A 85 -16.44 -1.91 9.31
N THR A 86 -16.80 -0.73 8.79
CA THR A 86 -18.20 -0.40 8.49
C THR A 86 -18.74 -1.25 7.35
N ALA A 87 -20.07 -1.39 7.25
CA ALA A 87 -20.70 -2.11 6.14
C ALA A 87 -20.27 -1.59 4.76
N ASP A 88 -20.13 -0.27 4.62
CA ASP A 88 -19.64 0.35 3.37
C ASP A 88 -18.19 -0.03 3.06
N GLN A 89 -17.32 -0.07 4.08
CA GLN A 89 -15.92 -0.49 3.89
C GLN A 89 -15.84 -1.97 3.50
N VAL A 90 -16.61 -2.83 4.16
CA VAL A 90 -16.69 -4.25 3.82
C VAL A 90 -17.15 -4.42 2.38
N LYS A 91 -18.22 -3.73 1.97
CA LYS A 91 -18.75 -3.79 0.61
C LYS A 91 -17.72 -3.32 -0.43
N ARG A 92 -17.00 -2.22 -0.18
CA ARG A 92 -15.93 -1.76 -1.07
C ARG A 92 -14.81 -2.79 -1.21
N ASN A 93 -14.41 -3.43 -0.12
CA ASN A 93 -13.38 -4.47 -0.16
C ASN A 93 -13.86 -5.70 -0.94
N GLU A 94 -15.10 -6.15 -0.72
CA GLU A 94 -15.72 -7.26 -1.46
C GLU A 94 -15.82 -6.96 -2.96
N ASP A 95 -16.21 -5.74 -3.35
CA ASP A 95 -16.25 -5.33 -4.76
C ASP A 95 -14.86 -5.36 -5.41
N LEU A 96 -13.82 -4.95 -4.68
CA LEU A 96 -12.44 -5.08 -5.16
C LEU A 96 -12.02 -6.54 -5.30
N ALA A 97 -12.41 -7.41 -4.38
CA ALA A 97 -12.09 -8.83 -4.45
C ALA A 97 -12.79 -9.51 -5.62
N GLU A 98 -14.04 -9.16 -5.93
CA GLU A 98 -14.72 -9.67 -7.12
C GLU A 98 -13.99 -9.24 -8.41
N ILE A 99 -13.37 -8.06 -8.46
CA ILE A 99 -12.65 -7.64 -9.67
C ILE A 99 -11.27 -8.28 -9.75
N TYR A 100 -10.53 -8.29 -8.63
CA TYR A 100 -9.09 -8.53 -8.64
C TYR A 100 -8.63 -9.78 -7.87
N ASN A 101 -9.47 -10.36 -7.02
CA ASN A 101 -9.09 -11.46 -6.12
C ASN A 101 -10.18 -12.54 -5.99
N LYS A 102 -10.78 -12.96 -7.10
CA LYS A 102 -11.86 -13.98 -7.12
C LYS A 102 -11.47 -15.31 -6.46
N GLU A 103 -10.18 -15.64 -6.49
CA GLU A 103 -9.64 -16.87 -5.90
C GLU A 103 -9.47 -16.77 -4.37
N GLY A 104 -9.60 -15.57 -3.79
CA GLY A 104 -9.44 -15.38 -2.35
C GLY A 104 -8.01 -15.59 -1.87
N SER A 105 -7.02 -15.13 -2.64
CA SER A 105 -5.60 -15.21 -2.29
C SER A 105 -5.23 -14.17 -1.24
N PHE A 106 -4.56 -14.60 -0.16
CA PHE A 106 -4.10 -13.73 0.92
C PHE A 106 -2.67 -14.11 1.39
N PRO A 107 -1.69 -13.19 1.33
CA PRO A 107 -1.77 -11.86 0.72
C PRO A 107 -1.78 -11.94 -0.82
N LEU A 108 -2.43 -10.96 -1.44
CA LEU A 108 -2.30 -10.66 -2.86
C LEU A 108 -1.99 -9.16 -2.99
N THR A 109 -0.89 -8.82 -3.63
CA THR A 109 -0.50 -7.43 -3.86
C THR A 109 -0.49 -7.15 -5.36
N LEU A 110 -1.10 -6.05 -5.75
CA LEU A 110 -1.21 -5.60 -7.14
C LEU A 110 -0.66 -4.20 -7.27
N LEU A 111 0.13 -3.97 -8.32
CA LEU A 111 0.49 -2.64 -8.78
C LEU A 111 -0.38 -2.32 -9.99
N LEU A 112 -1.14 -1.23 -9.89
CA LEU A 112 -2.11 -0.80 -10.89
C LEU A 112 -1.75 0.59 -11.40
N ASP A 113 -2.16 0.92 -12.62
CA ASP A 113 -2.19 2.31 -13.06
C ASP A 113 -3.38 3.09 -12.48
N ALA A 114 -3.44 4.40 -12.76
CA ALA A 114 -4.50 5.28 -12.28
C ALA A 114 -5.91 4.92 -12.79
N HIS A 115 -6.02 4.11 -13.84
CA HIS A 115 -7.29 3.61 -14.37
C HIS A 115 -7.67 2.23 -13.79
N GLY A 116 -6.83 1.65 -12.93
CA GLY A 116 -7.04 0.34 -12.30
C GLY A 116 -6.56 -0.83 -13.16
N ARG A 117 -5.81 -0.61 -14.24
CA ARG A 117 -5.25 -1.73 -15.02
C ARG A 117 -4.06 -2.33 -14.28
N VAL A 118 -4.02 -3.66 -14.20
CA VAL A 118 -2.93 -4.39 -13.53
C VAL A 118 -1.64 -4.27 -14.33
N ILE A 119 -0.60 -3.74 -13.69
CA ILE A 119 0.77 -3.69 -14.21
C ILE A 119 1.55 -4.91 -13.73
N LYS A 120 1.40 -5.27 -12.45
CA LYS A 120 2.11 -6.38 -11.83
C LYS A 120 1.32 -6.99 -10.67
N THR A 121 1.54 -8.27 -10.46
CA THR A 121 0.92 -9.08 -9.40
C THR A 121 2.00 -9.80 -8.62
N TRP A 122 1.89 -9.80 -7.30
CA TRP A 122 2.65 -10.65 -6.39
C TRP A 122 1.68 -11.50 -5.57
N HIS A 123 1.85 -12.82 -5.64
CA HIS A 123 1.10 -13.78 -4.82
C HIS A 123 1.90 -14.14 -3.58
N GLY A 124 1.24 -14.12 -2.42
CA GLY A 124 1.92 -14.44 -1.16
C GLY A 124 2.90 -13.36 -0.72
N LYS A 125 3.65 -13.67 0.34
CA LYS A 125 4.73 -12.80 0.81
C LYS A 125 5.88 -12.84 -0.22
N PRO A 126 6.50 -11.71 -0.59
CA PRO A 126 7.66 -11.69 -1.47
C PRO A 126 8.78 -12.62 -0.97
N ASP A 127 9.44 -13.32 -1.90
CA ASP A 127 10.65 -14.10 -1.61
C ASP A 127 11.90 -13.21 -1.50
N ALA A 128 11.90 -12.07 -2.20
CA ALA A 128 12.94 -11.06 -2.15
C ALA A 128 12.95 -10.33 -0.81
N SER A 129 14.09 -9.72 -0.43
CA SER A 129 14.16 -8.88 0.77
C SER A 129 13.27 -7.63 0.66
N PRO A 130 12.88 -7.00 1.78
CA PRO A 130 12.13 -5.74 1.76
C PRO A 130 12.77 -4.67 0.87
N GLU A 131 14.10 -4.55 0.90
CA GLU A 131 14.86 -3.59 0.10
C GLU A 131 14.77 -3.91 -1.40
N GLN A 132 14.94 -5.19 -1.77
CA GLN A 132 14.87 -5.64 -3.16
C GLN A 132 13.47 -5.48 -3.74
N TRP A 133 12.44 -5.84 -2.97
CA TRP A 133 11.05 -5.69 -3.38
C TRP A 133 10.65 -4.21 -3.51
N THR A 134 11.09 -3.36 -2.58
CA THR A 134 10.90 -1.91 -2.66
C THR A 134 11.59 -1.33 -3.90
N ALA A 135 12.82 -1.76 -4.19
CA ALA A 135 13.56 -1.31 -5.36
C ALA A 135 12.88 -1.74 -6.68
N GLU A 136 12.33 -2.96 -6.73
CA GLU A 136 11.54 -3.44 -7.87
C GLU A 136 10.33 -2.53 -8.13
N ILE A 137 9.55 -2.21 -7.09
CA ILE A 137 8.39 -1.31 -7.23
C ILE A 137 8.82 0.08 -7.68
N LYS A 138 9.87 0.63 -7.08
CA LYS A 138 10.41 1.96 -7.43
C LYS A 138 10.81 2.03 -8.90
N ALA A 139 11.51 1.02 -9.40
CA ALA A 139 11.92 0.95 -10.81
C ALA A 139 10.71 0.95 -11.77
N ILE A 140 9.63 0.25 -11.42
CA ILE A 140 8.40 0.26 -12.22
C ILE A 140 7.76 1.65 -12.20
N CYS A 141 7.67 2.30 -11.03
CA CYS A 141 7.15 3.66 -10.91
C CYS A 141 7.96 4.66 -11.75
N GLU A 142 9.29 4.60 -11.70
CA GLU A 142 10.19 5.49 -12.45
C GLU A 142 10.09 5.29 -13.95
N SER A 143 9.87 4.06 -14.44
CA SER A 143 9.70 3.77 -15.87
C SER A 143 8.41 4.33 -16.48
N ARG A 144 7.50 4.88 -15.66
CA ARG A 144 6.17 5.36 -16.05
C ARG A 144 5.94 6.84 -15.76
N LYS A 145 6.97 7.54 -15.29
CA LYS A 145 6.99 9.01 -15.21
C LYS A 145 7.32 9.57 -16.58
#